data_AF-A0A2S2PQA1-F1
#
_entry.id   AF-A0A2S2PQA1-F1
#
_cell.length_a   1.000
_cell.length_b   1.000
_cell.length_c   1.000
_cell.angle_alpha   90.00
_cell.angle_beta   90.00
_cell.angle_gamma   90.00
#
_symmetry.space_group_name_H-M   'P 1'
#
loop_
_entity.id
_entity.type
_entity.pdbx_description
1 polymer ?
#
loop_
_entity_poly.entity_id
_entity_poly.type
_entity_poly.pdbx_seq_one_letter_code
_entity_poly.pdbx_strand_id
1 'polypeptide(L)'
;MIFTCLFFFLQSTAAQANIHGPPEVFVKKGSTISLTCSVNVHSTPPSSVVWLHGTKVVDFDSPRGRGGISLETEKTESGTTSRLLVTKAGLSDTGNYTCQPSNANTATVFVHVLNG
;
A
#
# COMPACT_ATOMS: atom_id res chain seq x y z
N MET A 1 -30.84 -36.22 -10.13
CA MET A 1 -31.42 -34.97 -9.63
C MET A 1 -30.55 -34.51 -8.47
N ILE A 2 -29.68 -33.51 -8.72
CA ILE A 2 -29.34 -32.40 -7.81
C ILE A 2 -28.58 -32.85 -6.52
N PHE A 3 -27.33 -32.47 -6.21
CA PHE A 3 -26.50 -31.34 -6.61
C PHE A 3 -25.05 -31.69 -6.25
N THR A 4 -24.13 -31.31 -7.14
CA THR A 4 -22.81 -30.70 -6.86
C THR A 4 -22.41 -30.60 -5.39
N CYS A 5 -21.30 -31.23 -5.01
CA CYS A 5 -19.99 -30.57 -5.07
C CYS A 5 -20.02 -29.26 -4.27
N LEU A 6 -19.37 -29.27 -3.10
CA LEU A 6 -18.32 -28.33 -2.74
C LEU A 6 -17.97 -28.60 -1.28
N PHE A 7 -16.76 -29.11 -1.09
CA PHE A 7 -15.97 -28.75 0.08
C PHE A 7 -16.25 -27.28 0.41
N PHE A 8 -16.93 -27.02 1.53
CA PHE A 8 -16.88 -25.72 2.17
C PHE A 8 -15.43 -25.53 2.61
N PHE A 9 -14.54 -25.17 1.68
CA PHE A 9 -13.38 -24.40 2.04
C PHE A 9 -13.97 -23.11 2.61
N LEU A 10 -14.00 -23.01 3.94
CA LEU A 10 -13.97 -21.72 4.60
C LEU A 10 -12.66 -21.05 4.17
N GLN A 11 -12.61 -20.51 2.95
CA GLN A 11 -11.71 -19.41 2.64
C GLN A 11 -12.26 -18.26 3.47
N SER A 12 -11.84 -18.19 4.73
CA SER A 12 -11.81 -16.92 5.43
C SER A 12 -10.89 -16.05 4.59
N THR A 13 -11.43 -15.36 3.59
CA THR A 13 -10.71 -14.32 2.88
C THR A 13 -10.61 -13.18 3.86
N ALA A 14 -9.65 -13.26 4.77
CA ALA A 14 -9.25 -12.14 5.59
C ALA A 14 -9.06 -10.95 4.64
N ALA A 15 -9.65 -9.81 4.98
CA ALA A 15 -9.55 -8.63 4.13
C ALA A 15 -8.08 -8.33 3.82
N GLN A 16 -7.79 -7.91 2.59
CA GLN A 16 -6.43 -7.77 2.10
C GLN A 16 -6.23 -6.38 1.50
N ALA A 17 -5.15 -5.72 1.85
CA ALA A 17 -4.68 -4.54 1.15
C ALA A 17 -4.22 -4.92 -0.25
N ASN A 18 -4.47 -4.05 -1.23
CA ASN A 18 -3.99 -4.19 -2.58
C ASN A 18 -3.32 -2.90 -3.02
N ILE A 19 -2.06 -2.97 -3.44
CA ILE A 19 -1.35 -1.83 -4.04
C ILE A 19 -1.61 -1.88 -5.55
N HIS A 20 -2.19 -0.80 -6.08
CA HIS A 20 -2.51 -0.70 -7.49
C HIS A 20 -1.25 -0.57 -8.33
N GLY A 21 -1.21 -1.29 -9.45
CA GLY A 21 -0.11 -1.26 -10.40
C GLY A 21 0.67 -2.57 -10.43
N PRO A 22 1.85 -2.56 -11.07
CA PRO A 22 2.73 -3.72 -11.11
C PRO A 22 3.36 -4.01 -9.73
N PRO A 23 3.82 -5.25 -9.48
CA PRO A 23 4.54 -5.61 -8.26
C PRO A 23 5.92 -4.94 -8.13
N GLU A 24 6.45 -4.45 -9.25
CA GLU A 24 7.69 -3.68 -9.33
C GLU A 24 7.45 -2.37 -10.08
N VAL A 25 7.85 -1.25 -9.46
CA VAL A 25 7.65 0.10 -9.99
C VAL A 25 9.00 0.73 -10.27
N PHE A 26 9.18 1.29 -11.46
CA PHE A 26 10.43 1.94 -11.88
C PHE A 26 10.21 3.45 -11.96
N VAL A 27 11.02 4.21 -11.22
CA VAL A 27 10.92 5.67 -11.11
C VAL A 27 12.27 6.30 -11.40
N LYS A 28 12.29 7.40 -12.15
CA LYS A 28 13.53 8.12 -12.43
C LYS A 28 13.95 8.97 -11.24
N LYS A 29 15.24 9.06 -10.95
CA LYS A 29 15.77 9.95 -9.92
C LYS A 29 15.26 11.39 -10.14
N GLY A 30 14.78 12.01 -9.07
CA GLY A 30 14.20 13.36 -9.07
C GLY A 30 12.70 13.41 -9.39
N SER A 31 12.10 12.32 -9.88
CA SER A 31 10.65 12.21 -10.10
C SER A 31 9.89 11.93 -8.79
N THR A 32 8.58 11.70 -8.91
CA THR A 32 7.71 11.40 -7.77
C THR A 32 7.30 9.93 -7.78
N ILE A 33 7.50 9.24 -6.66
CA ILE A 33 6.92 7.91 -6.41
C ILE A 33 5.45 8.13 -6.03
N SER A 34 4.53 7.43 -6.70
CA SER A 34 3.09 7.50 -6.40
C SER A 34 2.54 6.09 -6.25
N LEU A 35 2.15 5.74 -5.03
CA LEU A 35 1.59 4.44 -4.69
C LEU A 35 0.17 4.63 -4.18
N THR A 36 -0.76 3.82 -4.67
CA THR A 36 -2.14 3.80 -4.21
C THR A 36 -2.44 2.42 -3.65
N CYS A 37 -2.95 2.36 -2.44
CA CYS A 37 -3.37 1.15 -1.75
C CYS A 37 -4.88 1.20 -1.50
N SER A 38 -5.60 0.15 -1.84
CA SER A 38 -7.01 -0.03 -1.46
C SER A 38 -7.15 -1.20 -0.51
N VAL A 39 -8.06 -1.06 0.45
CA VAL A 39 -8.41 -2.10 1.42
C VAL A 39 -9.91 -2.31 1.32
N ASN A 40 -10.30 -3.42 0.71
CA ASN A 40 -11.68 -3.85 0.58
C ASN A 40 -12.08 -4.64 1.82
N VAL A 41 -12.76 -4.00 2.77
CA VAL A 41 -13.35 -4.70 3.91
C VAL A 41 -14.86 -4.64 3.83
N HIS A 42 -15.50 -5.81 3.72
CA HIS A 42 -16.95 -5.94 3.61
C HIS A 42 -17.69 -5.77 4.95
N SER A 43 -16.99 -5.88 6.09
CA SER A 43 -17.60 -5.84 7.42
C SER A 43 -17.19 -4.61 8.25
N THR A 44 -15.88 -4.33 8.37
CA THR A 44 -15.37 -3.22 9.18
C THR A 44 -14.14 -2.56 8.52
N PRO A 45 -14.24 -1.33 8.00
CA PRO A 45 -13.09 -0.62 7.45
C PRO A 45 -11.94 -0.48 8.47
N PRO A 46 -10.66 -0.48 8.04
CA PRO A 46 -9.54 -0.30 8.96
C PRO A 46 -9.56 1.08 9.63
N SER A 47 -9.26 1.11 10.93
CA SER A 47 -9.12 2.36 11.70
C SER A 47 -7.95 3.21 11.22
N SER A 48 -6.91 2.60 10.64
CA SER A 48 -5.73 3.28 10.11
C SER A 48 -5.05 2.46 9.01
N VAL A 49 -4.36 3.14 8.09
CA VAL A 49 -3.44 2.56 7.12
C VAL A 49 -2.08 3.20 7.31
N VAL A 50 -1.04 2.38 7.49
CA VAL A 50 0.34 2.81 7.70
C VAL A 50 1.16 2.36 6.50
N TRP A 51 2.08 3.22 6.03
CA TRP A 51 3.06 2.85 5.03
C TRP A 51 4.41 2.56 5.66
N LEU A 52 5.06 1.49 5.21
CA LEU A 52 6.41 1.12 5.61
C LEU A 52 7.35 1.15 4.41
N HIS A 53 8.58 1.63 4.60
CA HIS A 53 9.70 1.48 3.67
C HIS A 53 10.73 0.56 4.31
N GLY A 54 10.85 -0.66 3.78
CA GLY A 54 11.51 -1.77 4.46
C GLY A 54 10.82 -2.09 5.78
N THR A 55 11.48 -1.76 6.90
CA THR A 55 10.95 -1.95 8.27
C THR A 55 10.59 -0.64 8.97
N LYS A 56 10.76 0.51 8.30
CA LYS A 56 10.56 1.82 8.90
C LYS A 56 9.22 2.41 8.49
N VAL A 57 8.53 3.02 9.44
CA VAL A 57 7.31 3.79 9.14
C VAL A 57 7.68 4.99 8.28
N VAL A 58 6.92 5.18 7.20
CA VAL A 58 7.00 6.36 6.35
C VAL A 58 6.15 7.45 7.00
N ASP A 59 6.81 8.46 7.55
CA ASP A 59 6.15 9.57 8.24
C ASP A 59 6.58 10.94 7.71
N PHE A 60 5.79 11.95 8.05
CA PHE A 60 6.07 13.35 7.70
C PHE A 60 7.17 13.97 8.56
N ASP A 61 7.43 13.44 9.76
CA ASP A 61 8.37 14.05 10.72
C ASP A 61 9.83 13.66 10.43
N SER A 62 10.06 12.59 9.66
CA SER A 62 11.40 12.26 9.18
C SER A 62 12.03 13.44 8.42
N PRO A 63 13.38 13.55 8.42
CA PRO A 63 14.08 14.52 7.58
C PRO A 63 13.69 14.44 6.11
N ARG A 64 13.23 13.26 5.66
CA ARG A 64 12.70 13.03 4.31
C ARG A 64 11.24 13.49 4.16
N GLY A 65 10.45 13.38 5.23
CA GLY A 65 9.06 13.79 5.29
C GLY A 65 8.82 15.30 5.22
N ARG A 66 9.68 16.13 5.84
CA ARG A 66 9.49 17.59 5.98
C ARG A 66 9.41 18.43 4.70
N GLY A 67 9.57 17.83 3.52
CA GLY A 67 9.36 18.53 2.24
C GLY A 67 9.27 17.59 1.05
N GLY A 68 8.95 16.33 1.30
CA GLY A 68 9.14 15.25 0.33
C GLY A 68 8.02 14.23 0.30
N ILE A 69 7.22 14.09 1.36
CA ILE A 69 6.25 13.00 1.52
C ILE A 69 4.85 13.58 1.69
N SER A 70 3.88 13.05 0.93
CA SER A 70 2.45 13.26 1.15
C SER A 70 1.76 11.93 1.37
N LEU A 71 0.92 11.85 2.39
CA LEU A 71 0.11 10.68 2.69
C LEU A 71 -1.35 11.11 2.82
N GLU A 72 -2.18 10.60 1.93
CA GLU A 72 -3.63 10.83 1.94
C GLU A 72 -4.32 9.52 2.24
N THR A 73 -5.24 9.50 3.19
CA THR A 73 -6.06 8.32 3.47
C THR A 73 -7.53 8.71 3.46
N GLU A 74 -8.26 8.12 2.54
CA GLU A 74 -9.68 8.31 2.31
C GLU A 74 -10.43 7.07 2.81
N LYS A 75 -11.41 7.27 3.68
CA LYS A 75 -12.27 6.21 4.22
C LYS A 75 -13.68 6.41 3.69
N THR A 76 -14.22 5.39 3.04
CA THR A 76 -15.60 5.35 2.54
C THR A 76 -16.31 4.13 3.11
N GLU A 77 -17.64 4.05 2.92
CA GLU A 77 -18.43 2.87 3.29
C GLU A 77 -17.99 1.61 2.53
N SER A 78 -17.45 1.79 1.32
CA SER A 78 -16.98 0.71 0.44
C SER A 78 -15.56 0.24 0.72
N GLY A 79 -14.77 0.95 1.54
CA GLY A 79 -13.41 0.56 1.87
C GLY A 79 -12.52 1.73 2.29
N THR A 80 -11.21 1.52 2.27
CA THR A 80 -10.23 2.56 2.58
C THR A 80 -9.19 2.62 1.47
N THR A 81 -8.92 3.83 0.98
CA THR A 81 -7.89 4.08 -0.03
C THR A 81 -6.81 4.97 0.59
N SER A 82 -5.55 4.56 0.50
CA SER A 82 -4.40 5.32 0.95
C SER A 82 -3.46 5.61 -0.20
N ARG A 83 -3.06 6.87 -0.39
CA ARG A 83 -2.15 7.33 -1.43
C ARG A 83 -0.87 7.86 -0.78
N LEU A 84 0.26 7.25 -1.11
CA LEU A 84 1.59 7.68 -0.71
C LEU A 84 2.29 8.35 -1.89
N LEU A 85 2.73 9.59 -1.69
CA LEU A 85 3.54 10.34 -2.63
C LEU A 85 4.90 10.63 -2.01
N VAL A 86 5.99 10.30 -2.72
CA VAL A 86 7.36 10.69 -2.34
C VAL A 86 7.98 11.47 -3.50
N THR A 87 8.13 12.78 -3.32
CA THR A 87 8.69 13.70 -4.31
C THR A 87 10.22 13.70 -4.28
N LYS A 88 10.84 14.09 -5.40
CA LYS A 88 12.30 14.16 -5.56
C LYS A 88 12.99 12.83 -5.19
N ALA A 89 12.51 11.73 -5.76
CA ALA A 89 12.97 10.38 -5.50
C ALA A 89 14.50 10.26 -5.63
N GLY A 90 15.15 9.79 -4.58
CA GLY A 90 16.59 9.51 -4.54
C GLY A 90 16.85 8.00 -4.66
N LEU A 91 18.09 7.63 -4.96
CA LEU A 91 18.47 6.21 -5.03
C LEU A 91 18.21 5.48 -3.69
N SER A 92 18.32 6.19 -2.57
CA SER A 92 18.00 5.70 -1.22
C SER A 92 16.53 5.37 -0.99
N ASP A 93 15.62 5.89 -1.84
CA ASP A 93 14.19 5.61 -1.74
C ASP A 93 13.85 4.25 -2.40
N THR A 94 14.81 3.59 -3.06
CA THR A 94 14.65 2.22 -3.58
C THR A 94 14.35 1.24 -2.44
N GLY A 95 13.38 0.34 -2.65
CA GLY A 95 13.10 -0.74 -1.71
C GLY A 95 11.65 -1.16 -1.66
N ASN A 96 11.33 -1.97 -0.65
CA ASN A 96 9.97 -2.46 -0.41
C ASN A 96 9.11 -1.39 0.26
N TYR A 97 8.00 -1.07 -0.39
CA TYR A 97 6.93 -0.25 0.19
C TYR A 97 5.77 -1.14 0.58
N THR A 98 5.41 -1.14 1.86
CA THR A 98 4.34 -1.97 2.41
C THR A 98 3.19 -1.10 2.87
N CYS A 99 1.98 -1.39 2.37
CA CYS A 99 0.72 -0.85 2.89
C CYS A 99 0.19 -1.78 3.98
N GLN A 100 0.16 -1.28 5.22
CA GLN A 100 -0.23 -2.01 6.40
C GLN A 100 -1.51 -1.43 7.05
N PRO A 101 -2.69 -1.99 6.76
CA PRO A 101 -3.93 -1.65 7.44
C PRO A 101 -4.02 -2.28 8.84
N SER A 102 -4.85 -1.71 9.73
CA SER A 102 -5.02 -2.21 11.10
C SER A 102 -5.83 -3.50 11.25
N ASN A 103 -6.68 -3.84 10.27
CA ASN A 103 -7.56 -5.02 10.31
C ASN A 103 -7.63 -5.74 8.95
N ALA A 104 -6.49 -5.87 8.28
CA ALA A 104 -6.38 -6.59 7.00
C ALA A 104 -4.92 -7.03 6.76
N ASN A 105 -4.74 -7.98 5.84
CA ASN A 105 -3.43 -8.41 5.36
C ASN A 105 -2.73 -7.27 4.63
N THR A 106 -1.41 -7.19 4.76
CA THR A 106 -0.60 -6.14 4.12
C THR A 106 -0.34 -6.45 2.65
N ALA A 107 -0.11 -5.41 1.84
CA ALA A 107 0.44 -5.55 0.49
C ALA A 107 1.79 -4.86 0.37
N THR A 108 2.68 -5.42 -0.44
CA THR A 108 4.03 -4.90 -0.66
C THR A 108 4.30 -4.74 -2.14
N VAL A 109 5.00 -3.67 -2.51
CA VAL A 109 5.50 -3.38 -3.86
C VAL A 109 6.97 -3.01 -3.77
N PHE A 110 7.78 -3.43 -4.73
CA PHE A 110 9.19 -3.02 -4.80
C PHE A 110 9.33 -1.80 -5.73
N VAL A 111 10.00 -0.75 -5.26
CA VAL A 111 10.28 0.45 -6.05
C VAL A 111 11.75 0.51 -6.41
N HIS A 112 12.05 0.63 -7.71
CA HIS A 112 13.38 0.87 -8.26
C HIS A 112 13.53 2.34 -8.64
N VAL A 113 14.45 3.05 -7.98
CA VAL A 113 14.83 4.40 -8.41
C VAL A 113 16.05 4.32 -9.32
N LEU A 114 15.87 4.67 -10.59
CA LEU A 114 16.90 4.59 -11.62
C LEU A 114 17.63 5.92 -11.77
N ASN A 115 18.96 5.84 -11.87
CA ASN A 115 19.76 6.96 -12.36
C ASN A 115 19.57 6.99 -13.88
N GLY A 116 19.07 8.12 -14.38
CA GLY A 116 18.75 8.32 -15.80
C GLY A 116 19.94 8.30 -16.72
#